data_AF-A0A2E6X2J5-F1
#
_entry.id   AF-A0A2E6X2J5-F1
#
_cell.length_a   1.000
_cell.length_b   1.000
_cell.length_c   1.000
_cell.angle_alpha   90.00
_cell.angle_beta   90.00
_cell.angle_gamma   90.00
#
_symmetry.space_group_name_H-M   'P 1'
#
loop_
_entity.id
_entity.type
_entity.pdbx_description
1 polymer ?
#
loop_
_entity_poly.entity_id
_entity_poly.type
_entity_poly.pdbx_seq_one_letter_code
_entity_poly.pdbx_strand_id
1 'polypeptide(L)'
;MNKDQPYSVDLSGIEPERRGEVRRRLNALAEYELSPGRENAERLAASLGLGAAQFYNLARAWRTLRDPAAIAGGSRPRNRQVQIEAIQAKLLDDAMSSLPDGMPEQLIHKAEQQARTGGITMPSSDKMKRYIHANRIRKLPTQLAKLGDWIVDHTVVEIPVVNRETAPQRPLATAVIDSRLNSIIAVDLSLGLPSVPKIAAVLIRAIGLHSDENVGFPKIAVGLPFLNDQRWAELVTSVAAAGSSVVEYTPGAYEHGRCVEALLGLRHEGIRLRPRLVLAPPTRRVSPANGMFNAVSLVEAERLLRKRFGISDKPGSKLSEQSDGVLHALLANLREIAKH
;
A
#
# COMPACT_ATOMS: atom_id res chain seq x y z
N MET A 1 -15.14 -40.54 18.94
CA MET A 1 -15.13 -39.13 18.48
C MET A 1 -13.98 -38.43 19.19
N ASN A 2 -12.95 -37.99 18.46
CA ASN A 2 -11.77 -37.31 18.99
C ASN A 2 -12.15 -35.96 19.63
N LYS A 3 -11.66 -35.72 20.85
CA LYS A 3 -11.94 -34.54 21.69
C LYS A 3 -10.92 -33.39 21.53
N ASP A 4 -10.03 -33.44 20.53
CA ASP A 4 -8.80 -32.63 20.54
C ASP A 4 -8.78 -31.35 19.70
N GLN A 5 -9.91 -30.85 19.16
CA GLN A 5 -9.93 -29.50 18.57
C GLN A 5 -11.22 -28.76 18.88
N PRO A 6 -11.22 -27.79 19.82
CA PRO A 6 -12.36 -26.93 20.00
C PRO A 6 -12.41 -25.99 18.77
N TYR A 7 -13.44 -26.18 17.96
CA TYR A 7 -13.87 -25.33 16.84
C TYR A 7 -12.98 -25.36 15.58
N SER A 8 -13.39 -26.14 14.57
CA SER A 8 -12.99 -25.91 13.17
C SER A 8 -13.72 -24.66 12.65
N VAL A 9 -13.35 -23.50 13.16
CA VAL A 9 -13.88 -22.22 12.69
C VAL A 9 -13.32 -21.94 11.30
N ASP A 10 -14.19 -21.67 10.33
CA ASP A 10 -13.74 -21.27 9.00
C ASP A 10 -13.07 -19.89 9.05
N LEU A 11 -11.82 -19.84 8.59
CA LEU A 11 -11.01 -18.61 8.49
C LEU A 11 -10.76 -18.19 7.04
N SER A 12 -11.45 -18.81 6.07
CA SER A 12 -11.30 -18.55 4.64
C SER A 12 -11.51 -17.06 4.32
N GLY A 13 -12.46 -16.40 4.97
CA GLY A 13 -12.77 -14.97 4.85
C GLY A 13 -11.78 -14.01 5.53
N ILE A 14 -10.79 -14.52 6.27
CA ILE A 14 -9.75 -13.73 6.92
C ILE A 14 -8.49 -13.73 6.06
N GLU A 15 -7.81 -12.58 5.99
CA GLU A 15 -6.54 -12.46 5.29
C GLU A 15 -5.49 -13.45 5.84
N PRO A 16 -4.78 -14.24 4.99
CA PRO A 16 -3.90 -15.33 5.44
C PRO A 16 -2.92 -14.96 6.56
N GLU A 17 -2.34 -13.77 6.50
CA GLU A 17 -1.37 -13.26 7.46
C GLU A 17 -1.94 -13.04 8.87
N ARG A 18 -3.27 -12.88 8.98
CA ARG A 18 -3.99 -12.69 10.24
C ARG A 18 -4.55 -13.99 10.82
N ARG A 19 -4.67 -15.05 10.00
CA ARG A 19 -5.28 -16.32 10.43
C ARG A 19 -4.56 -16.95 11.62
N GLY A 20 -3.23 -16.86 11.68
CA GLY A 20 -2.45 -17.36 12.82
C GLY A 20 -2.81 -16.65 14.14
N GLU A 21 -2.90 -15.33 14.10
CA GLU A 21 -3.25 -14.53 15.28
C GLU A 21 -4.72 -14.73 15.69
N VAL A 22 -5.63 -14.87 14.71
CA VAL A 22 -7.03 -15.23 14.98
C VAL A 22 -7.13 -16.57 15.71
N ARG A 23 -6.39 -17.60 15.27
CA ARG A 23 -6.38 -18.90 15.95
C ARG A 23 -5.90 -18.79 17.38
N ARG A 24 -4.81 -18.05 17.62
CA ARG A 24 -4.30 -17.81 19.00
C ARG A 24 -5.37 -17.16 19.89
N ARG A 25 -6.08 -16.17 19.36
CA ARG A 25 -7.18 -15.51 20.09
C ARG A 25 -8.36 -16.42 20.31
N LEU A 26 -8.79 -17.19 19.30
CA LEU A 26 -9.87 -18.17 19.46
C LEU A 26 -9.54 -19.19 20.56
N ASN A 27 -8.30 -19.69 20.60
CA ASN A 27 -7.86 -20.63 21.64
C ASN A 27 -7.92 -19.98 23.03
N ALA A 28 -7.38 -18.76 23.18
CA ALA A 28 -7.44 -18.05 24.45
C ALA A 28 -8.88 -17.72 24.87
N LEU A 29 -9.75 -17.38 23.92
CA LEU A 29 -11.17 -17.12 24.18
C LEU A 29 -11.92 -18.39 24.60
N ALA A 30 -11.65 -19.51 23.96
CA ALA A 30 -12.21 -20.81 24.34
C ALA A 30 -11.76 -21.20 25.76
N GLU A 31 -10.48 -21.03 26.08
CA GLU A 31 -9.93 -21.27 27.42
C GLU A 31 -10.56 -20.35 28.48
N TYR A 32 -10.77 -19.08 28.13
CA TYR A 32 -11.46 -18.13 29.01
C TYR A 32 -12.94 -18.46 29.23
N GLU A 33 -13.64 -18.97 28.21
CA GLU A 33 -15.04 -19.40 28.34
C GLU A 33 -15.19 -20.61 29.27
N LEU A 34 -14.16 -21.48 29.36
CA LEU A 34 -14.15 -22.63 30.28
C LEU A 34 -13.88 -22.24 31.74
N SER A 35 -13.10 -21.19 31.98
CA SER A 35 -12.76 -20.72 33.34
C SER A 35 -12.76 -19.19 33.40
N PRO A 36 -13.95 -18.55 33.41
CA PRO A 36 -14.03 -17.10 33.42
C PRO A 36 -13.58 -16.54 34.77
N GLY A 37 -12.62 -15.61 34.74
CA GLY A 37 -12.13 -14.95 35.95
C GLY A 37 -11.11 -13.87 35.62
N ARG A 38 -10.89 -12.93 36.55
CA ARG A 38 -9.98 -11.80 36.32
C ARG A 38 -8.53 -12.23 36.13
N GLU A 39 -8.04 -13.10 37.00
CA GLU A 39 -6.68 -13.64 36.94
C GLU A 39 -6.46 -14.42 35.65
N ASN A 40 -7.44 -15.24 35.24
CA ASN A 40 -7.38 -15.97 33.98
C ASN A 40 -7.35 -15.03 32.77
N ALA A 41 -8.20 -13.99 32.77
CA ALA A 41 -8.21 -12.97 31.72
C ALA A 41 -6.87 -12.21 31.63
N GLU A 42 -6.26 -11.85 32.76
CA GLU A 42 -4.97 -11.17 32.81
C GLU A 42 -3.85 -12.05 32.25
N ARG A 43 -3.81 -13.34 32.63
CA ARG A 43 -2.85 -14.32 32.09
C ARG A 43 -3.00 -14.51 30.58
N LEU A 44 -4.23 -14.69 30.10
CA LEU A 44 -4.51 -14.88 28.67
C LEU A 44 -4.30 -13.60 27.85
N ALA A 45 -4.56 -12.43 28.43
CA ALA A 45 -4.21 -11.15 27.83
C ALA A 45 -2.69 -11.02 27.64
N ALA A 46 -1.92 -11.35 28.68
CA ALA A 46 -0.46 -11.29 28.64
C ALA A 46 0.12 -12.25 27.59
N SER A 47 -0.41 -13.47 27.47
CA SER A 47 0.06 -14.43 26.45
C SER A 47 -0.18 -13.94 25.02
N LEU A 48 -1.19 -13.11 24.80
CA LEU A 48 -1.49 -12.46 23.52
C LEU A 48 -0.78 -11.10 23.34
N GLY A 49 0.00 -10.64 24.33
CA GLY A 49 0.63 -9.31 24.31
C GLY A 49 -0.38 -8.15 24.40
N LEU A 50 -1.52 -8.37 25.07
CA LEU A 50 -2.61 -7.41 25.23
C LEU A 50 -2.76 -6.97 26.68
N GLY A 51 -3.36 -5.79 26.89
CA GLY A 51 -3.85 -5.41 28.22
C GLY A 51 -5.16 -6.11 28.57
N ALA A 52 -5.45 -6.32 29.85
CA ALA A 52 -6.66 -6.99 30.33
C ALA A 52 -7.96 -6.40 29.76
N ALA A 53 -8.06 -5.06 29.70
CA ALA A 53 -9.21 -4.37 29.10
C ALA A 53 -9.40 -4.70 27.61
N GLN A 54 -8.30 -4.86 26.84
CA GLN A 54 -8.37 -5.24 25.44
C GLN A 54 -8.83 -6.70 25.28
N PHE A 55 -8.39 -7.58 26.18
CA PHE A 55 -8.86 -8.96 26.22
C PHE A 55 -10.35 -9.06 26.51
N TYR A 56 -10.87 -8.32 27.50
CA TYR A 56 -12.31 -8.25 27.76
C TYR A 56 -13.10 -7.75 26.55
N ASN A 57 -12.58 -6.76 25.81
CA ASN A 57 -13.21 -6.29 24.57
C ASN A 57 -13.23 -7.38 23.49
N LEU A 58 -12.17 -8.18 23.36
CA LEU A 58 -12.15 -9.34 22.46
C LEU A 58 -13.19 -10.38 22.87
N ALA A 59 -13.24 -10.73 24.16
CA ALA A 59 -14.20 -11.69 24.69
C ALA A 59 -15.65 -11.22 24.48
N ARG A 60 -15.92 -9.93 24.70
CA ARG A 60 -17.23 -9.32 24.43
C ARG A 60 -17.57 -9.37 22.94
N ALA A 61 -16.64 -8.97 22.07
CA ALA A 61 -16.85 -8.99 20.61
C ALA A 61 -17.14 -10.41 20.11
N TRP A 62 -16.37 -11.40 20.59
CA TRP A 62 -16.58 -12.81 20.26
C TRP A 62 -17.95 -13.32 20.69
N ARG A 63 -18.33 -13.09 21.95
CA ARG A 63 -19.65 -13.50 22.46
C ARG A 63 -20.81 -12.87 21.70
N THR A 64 -20.63 -11.62 21.24
CA THR A 64 -21.69 -10.87 20.55
C THR A 64 -21.82 -11.28 19.08
N LEU A 65 -20.70 -11.37 18.36
CA LEU A 65 -20.71 -11.50 16.90
C LEU A 65 -20.46 -12.93 16.43
N ARG A 66 -19.78 -13.75 17.24
CA ARG A 66 -19.30 -15.11 16.88
C ARG A 66 -18.58 -15.14 15.52
N ASP A 67 -17.96 -14.04 15.14
CA ASP A 67 -17.28 -13.83 13.87
C ASP A 67 -15.76 -13.72 14.09
N PRO A 68 -14.95 -14.60 13.48
CA PRO A 68 -13.49 -14.55 13.52
C PRO A 68 -12.90 -13.23 13.04
N ALA A 69 -13.53 -12.58 12.05
CA ALA A 69 -13.07 -11.30 11.53
C ALA A 69 -13.15 -10.18 12.58
N ALA A 70 -14.10 -10.27 13.53
CA ALA A 70 -14.27 -9.30 14.61
C ALA A 70 -13.15 -9.35 15.67
N ILE A 71 -12.50 -10.51 15.82
CA ILE A 71 -11.39 -10.71 16.78
C ILE A 71 -10.01 -10.70 16.12
N ALA A 72 -9.95 -10.60 14.79
CA ALA A 72 -8.72 -10.78 14.01
C ALA A 72 -7.61 -9.74 14.25
N GLY A 73 -7.87 -8.69 15.03
CA GLY A 73 -6.83 -7.74 15.45
C GLY A 73 -6.37 -6.85 14.31
N GLY A 74 -6.26 -5.56 14.60
CA GLY A 74 -6.17 -4.56 13.54
C GLY A 74 -7.56 -4.17 13.11
N SER A 75 -7.96 -3.02 13.61
CA SER A 75 -9.03 -2.27 12.99
C SER A 75 -8.68 -2.19 11.50
N ARG A 76 -9.55 -2.75 10.63
CA ARG A 76 -9.81 -2.04 9.36
C ARG A 76 -9.90 -0.57 9.76
N PRO A 77 -9.19 0.37 9.11
CA PRO A 77 -9.35 1.78 9.44
C PRO A 77 -10.84 1.98 9.61
N ARG A 78 -11.27 2.27 10.85
CA ARG A 78 -12.67 2.65 11.04
C ARG A 78 -12.68 3.95 10.28
N ASN A 79 -13.11 3.91 9.02
CA ASN A 79 -13.73 5.04 8.38
C ASN A 79 -14.92 5.30 9.28
N ARG A 80 -14.66 5.99 10.41
CA ARG A 80 -15.68 6.69 11.15
C ARG A 80 -16.23 7.58 10.06
N GLN A 81 -17.35 7.17 9.47
CA GLN A 81 -18.07 8.00 8.54
C GLN A 81 -18.16 9.32 9.25
N VAL A 82 -17.47 10.31 8.69
CA VAL A 82 -17.49 11.63 9.24
C VAL A 82 -18.93 12.04 8.99
N GLN A 83 -19.76 11.98 10.03
CA GLN A 83 -21.18 12.31 9.92
C GLN A 83 -21.28 13.80 9.60
N ILE A 84 -21.19 14.14 8.34
CA ILE A 84 -21.35 15.47 7.78
C ILE A 84 -22.72 15.47 7.10
N GLU A 85 -23.49 16.51 7.35
CA GLU A 85 -24.81 16.66 6.72
C GLU A 85 -24.65 16.79 5.21
N ALA A 86 -25.62 16.28 4.44
CA ALA A 86 -25.51 16.25 2.97
C ALA A 86 -25.21 17.63 2.36
N ILE A 87 -25.76 18.70 2.95
CA ILE A 87 -25.52 20.07 2.48
C ILE A 87 -24.08 20.54 2.75
N GLN A 88 -23.51 20.20 3.91
CA GLN A 88 -22.13 20.51 4.28
C GLN A 88 -21.15 19.68 3.44
N ALA A 89 -21.48 18.42 3.18
CA ALA A 89 -20.71 17.52 2.31
C ALA A 89 -20.64 18.10 0.90
N LYS A 90 -21.78 18.54 0.34
CA LYS A 90 -21.83 19.21 -0.96
C LYS A 90 -20.92 20.44 -1.05
N LEU A 91 -20.91 21.30 -0.03
CA LEU A 91 -20.01 22.46 0.00
C LEU A 91 -18.53 22.06 0.01
N LEU A 92 -18.17 21.01 0.74
CA LEU A 92 -16.81 20.48 0.75
C LEU A 92 -16.44 19.84 -0.60
N ASP A 93 -17.36 19.12 -1.24
CA ASP A 93 -17.18 18.53 -2.56
C ASP A 93 -17.03 19.60 -3.65
N ASP A 94 -17.82 20.67 -3.58
CA ASP A 94 -17.72 21.83 -4.47
C ASP A 94 -16.37 22.56 -4.27
N ALA A 95 -15.92 22.70 -3.02
CA ALA A 95 -14.61 23.26 -2.71
C ALA A 95 -13.47 22.38 -3.27
N MET A 96 -13.53 21.06 -3.10
CA MET A 96 -12.56 20.11 -3.65
C MET A 96 -12.54 20.10 -5.17
N SER A 97 -13.70 20.21 -5.81
CA SER A 97 -13.82 20.23 -7.27
C SER A 97 -13.27 21.53 -7.87
N SER A 98 -13.48 22.66 -7.17
CA SER A 98 -13.06 23.98 -7.65
C SER A 98 -11.61 24.34 -7.30
N LEU A 99 -11.00 23.65 -6.34
CA LEU A 99 -9.58 23.78 -5.99
C LEU A 99 -8.94 22.37 -5.89
N PRO A 100 -8.79 21.65 -7.00
CA PRO A 100 -8.36 20.24 -6.99
C PRO A 100 -6.98 20.03 -6.36
N ASP A 101 -6.12 21.04 -6.37
CA ASP A 101 -4.76 21.03 -5.78
C ASP A 101 -4.68 21.76 -4.44
N GLY A 102 -5.79 22.33 -3.94
CA GLY A 102 -5.82 23.10 -2.70
C GLY A 102 -5.41 22.29 -1.48
N MET A 103 -4.68 22.93 -0.56
CA MET A 103 -4.39 22.34 0.76
C MET A 103 -5.69 22.21 1.57
N PRO A 104 -5.81 21.24 2.50
CA PRO A 104 -7.01 21.05 3.30
C PRO A 104 -7.53 22.35 3.96
N GLU A 105 -6.62 23.21 4.42
CA GLU A 105 -6.95 24.50 5.03
C GLU A 105 -7.60 25.47 4.02
N GLN A 106 -7.12 25.50 2.78
CA GLN A 106 -7.67 26.34 1.71
C GLN A 106 -9.06 25.84 1.29
N LEU A 107 -9.23 24.52 1.21
CA LEU A 107 -10.51 23.88 0.91
C LEU A 107 -11.56 24.17 1.99
N ILE A 108 -11.15 24.08 3.26
CA ILE A 108 -11.99 24.43 4.41
C ILE A 108 -12.40 25.89 4.34
N HIS A 109 -11.45 26.80 4.13
CA HIS A 109 -11.75 28.23 4.06
C HIS A 109 -12.75 28.55 2.95
N LYS A 110 -12.60 27.92 1.78
CA LYS A 110 -13.55 28.07 0.67
C LYS A 110 -14.94 27.55 1.00
N ALA A 111 -15.04 26.36 1.60
CA ALA A 111 -16.32 25.79 2.01
C ALA A 111 -17.00 26.67 3.08
N GLU A 112 -16.25 27.22 4.04
CA GLU A 112 -16.76 28.16 5.03
C GLU A 112 -17.26 29.47 4.40
N GLN A 113 -16.56 30.00 3.40
CA GLN A 113 -17.03 31.18 2.66
C GLN A 113 -18.36 30.92 1.95
N GLN A 114 -18.48 29.78 1.26
CA GLN A 114 -19.73 29.38 0.58
C GLN A 114 -20.88 29.16 1.58
N ALA A 115 -20.57 28.56 2.73
CA ALA A 115 -21.54 28.29 3.79
C ALA A 115 -22.12 29.58 4.39
N ARG A 116 -21.29 30.63 4.57
CA ARG A 116 -21.72 31.94 5.08
C ARG A 116 -22.78 32.58 4.18
N THR A 117 -22.62 32.48 2.86
CA THR A 117 -23.60 33.01 1.90
C THR A 117 -24.95 32.30 2.02
N GLY A 118 -24.95 31.02 2.39
CA GLY A 118 -26.17 30.21 2.57
C GLY A 118 -26.71 30.14 4.00
N GLY A 119 -26.09 30.82 4.98
CA GLY A 119 -26.46 30.71 6.39
C GLY A 119 -26.25 29.31 7.00
N ILE A 120 -25.33 28.52 6.42
CA ILE A 120 -25.06 27.15 6.84
C ILE A 120 -23.90 27.15 7.85
N THR A 121 -24.10 26.51 9.00
CA THR A 121 -23.03 26.31 9.98
C THR A 121 -22.18 25.11 9.58
N MET A 122 -20.86 25.32 9.43
CA MET A 122 -19.92 24.24 9.11
C MET A 122 -19.48 23.47 10.36
N PRO A 123 -19.12 22.18 10.22
CA PRO A 123 -18.55 21.39 11.32
C PRO A 123 -17.14 21.88 11.69
N SER A 124 -16.53 21.30 12.73
CA SER A 124 -15.16 21.66 13.12
C SER A 124 -14.13 21.40 12.02
N SER A 125 -13.05 22.19 12.01
CA SER A 125 -11.95 22.06 11.05
C SER A 125 -11.42 20.64 10.95
N ASP A 126 -11.16 19.97 12.08
CA ASP A 126 -10.71 18.57 12.11
C ASP A 126 -11.69 17.60 11.44
N LYS A 127 -13.00 17.83 11.63
CA LYS A 127 -14.04 17.01 11.03
C LYS A 127 -14.06 17.21 9.51
N MET A 128 -13.95 18.45 9.05
CA MET A 128 -13.81 18.77 7.62
C MET A 128 -12.52 18.18 7.01
N LYS A 129 -11.36 18.30 7.68
CA LYS A 129 -10.10 17.71 7.21
C LYS A 129 -10.22 16.20 7.02
N ARG A 130 -10.82 15.50 7.99
CA ARG A 130 -11.06 14.05 7.87
C ARG A 130 -11.96 13.70 6.68
N TYR A 131 -13.01 14.49 6.44
CA TYR A 131 -13.88 14.30 5.29
C TYR A 131 -13.12 14.52 3.98
N ILE A 132 -12.36 15.61 3.86
CA ILE A 132 -11.55 15.91 2.68
C ILE A 132 -10.55 14.77 2.42
N HIS A 133 -9.81 14.31 3.43
CA HIS A 133 -8.85 13.22 3.26
C HIS A 133 -9.48 11.87 2.85
N ALA A 134 -10.76 11.66 3.19
CA ALA A 134 -11.49 10.44 2.88
C ALA A 134 -12.13 10.47 1.49
N ASN A 135 -12.57 11.63 1.02
CA ASN A 135 -13.36 11.76 -0.22
C ASN A 135 -12.61 12.43 -1.38
N ARG A 136 -11.51 13.15 -1.11
CA ARG A 136 -10.72 13.77 -2.17
C ARG A 136 -10.08 12.70 -3.05
N ILE A 137 -10.27 12.83 -4.36
CA ILE A 137 -9.51 12.08 -5.36
C ILE A 137 -8.04 12.44 -5.19
N ARG A 138 -7.22 11.44 -4.88
CA ARG A 138 -5.78 11.63 -4.72
C ARG A 138 -5.15 11.68 -6.11
N LYS A 139 -4.38 12.74 -6.34
CA LYS A 139 -3.65 12.98 -7.57
C LYS A 139 -2.20 13.23 -7.25
N LEU A 140 -1.35 12.94 -8.20
CA LEU A 140 0.05 13.27 -8.13
C LEU A 140 0.19 14.80 -8.27
N PRO A 141 0.84 15.51 -7.33
CA PRO A 141 1.10 16.93 -7.45
C PRO A 141 1.81 17.27 -8.76
N THR A 142 1.48 18.41 -9.37
CA THR A 142 2.02 18.84 -10.67
C THR A 142 3.55 18.81 -10.72
N GLN A 143 4.23 19.12 -9.62
CA GLN A 143 5.69 19.07 -9.51
C GLN A 143 6.25 17.66 -9.66
N LEU A 144 5.56 16.65 -9.11
CA LEU A 144 5.95 15.25 -9.23
C LEU A 144 5.51 14.67 -10.59
N ALA A 145 4.34 15.07 -11.10
CA ALA A 145 3.86 14.64 -12.42
C ALA A 145 4.78 15.08 -13.56
N LYS A 146 5.55 16.17 -13.39
CA LYS A 146 6.58 16.62 -14.35
C LYS A 146 7.75 15.65 -14.51
N LEU A 147 7.92 14.67 -13.63
CA LEU A 147 8.99 13.67 -13.74
C LEU A 147 8.77 12.70 -14.91
N GLY A 148 7.53 12.53 -15.37
CA GLY A 148 7.22 11.69 -16.53
C GLY A 148 5.78 11.19 -16.53
N ASP A 149 5.39 10.57 -17.64
CA ASP A 149 4.13 9.82 -17.73
C ASP A 149 4.21 8.59 -16.82
N TRP A 150 5.34 7.88 -16.85
CA TRP A 150 5.65 6.79 -15.93
C TRP A 150 6.76 7.20 -14.99
N ILE A 151 6.56 6.99 -13.69
CA ILE A 151 7.54 7.37 -12.66
C ILE A 151 7.83 6.16 -11.79
N VAL A 152 9.11 5.81 -11.65
CA VAL A 152 9.55 4.75 -10.75
C VAL A 152 9.81 5.34 -9.37
N ASP A 153 9.15 4.85 -8.33
CA ASP A 153 9.36 5.33 -6.96
C ASP A 153 9.54 4.16 -5.98
N HIS A 154 10.15 4.44 -4.84
CA HIS A 154 10.50 3.44 -3.84
C HIS A 154 9.88 3.76 -2.47
N THR A 155 9.28 2.78 -1.81
CA THR A 155 8.81 2.94 -0.42
C THR A 155 8.94 1.64 0.36
N VAL A 156 9.14 1.70 1.68
CA VAL A 156 9.08 0.49 2.52
C VAL A 156 7.65 0.26 2.97
N VAL A 157 7.17 -0.99 2.88
CA VAL A 157 5.80 -1.34 3.28
C VAL A 157 5.79 -2.08 4.62
N GLU A 158 4.84 -1.77 5.50
CA GLU A 158 4.69 -2.39 6.82
C GLU A 158 3.99 -3.77 6.71
N ILE A 159 4.57 -4.67 5.92
CA ILE A 159 4.20 -6.09 5.81
C ILE A 159 5.42 -6.90 6.26
N PRO A 160 5.34 -7.72 7.33
CA PRO A 160 6.48 -8.53 7.73
C PRO A 160 6.69 -9.66 6.72
N VAL A 161 7.91 -9.74 6.18
CA VAL A 161 8.32 -10.80 5.27
C VAL A 161 9.36 -11.68 5.95
N VAL A 162 9.19 -12.99 5.82
CA VAL A 162 10.15 -14.00 6.28
C VAL A 162 11.47 -13.79 5.55
N ASN A 163 12.54 -13.56 6.32
CA ASN A 163 13.91 -13.65 5.84
C ASN A 163 14.50 -14.96 6.40
N ARG A 164 15.14 -15.78 5.55
CA ARG A 164 15.69 -17.08 5.99
C ARG A 164 16.92 -16.93 6.87
N GLU A 165 17.62 -15.80 6.75
CA GLU A 165 18.91 -15.57 7.42
C GLU A 165 18.76 -14.68 8.65
N THR A 166 17.69 -13.87 8.71
CA THR A 166 17.51 -12.87 9.77
C THR A 166 16.07 -12.85 10.29
N ALA A 167 15.83 -12.03 11.32
CA ALA A 167 14.47 -11.71 11.76
C ALA A 167 13.61 -11.20 10.59
N PRO A 168 12.26 -11.35 10.67
CA PRO A 168 11.35 -10.83 9.66
C PRO A 168 11.57 -9.34 9.39
N GLN A 169 11.54 -8.96 8.11
CA GLN A 169 11.86 -7.60 7.67
C GLN A 169 10.69 -6.98 6.91
N ARG A 170 10.63 -5.64 6.92
CA ARG A 170 9.73 -4.87 6.07
C ARG A 170 10.36 -4.75 4.68
N PRO A 171 9.71 -5.23 3.60
CA PRO A 171 10.28 -5.17 2.27
C PRO A 171 10.22 -3.75 1.70
N LEU A 172 11.14 -3.48 0.78
CA LEU A 172 11.10 -2.36 -0.13
C LEU A 172 10.14 -2.69 -1.28
N ALA A 173 9.24 -1.77 -1.58
CA ALA A 173 8.43 -1.75 -2.79
C ALA A 173 9.05 -0.79 -3.80
N THR A 174 9.29 -1.29 -5.01
CA THR A 174 9.62 -0.49 -6.20
C THR A 174 8.37 -0.45 -7.05
N ALA A 175 7.82 0.74 -7.29
CA ALA A 175 6.53 0.94 -7.93
C ALA A 175 6.68 1.78 -9.20
N VAL A 176 5.87 1.47 -10.22
CA VAL A 176 5.68 2.36 -11.38
C VAL A 176 4.33 3.05 -11.22
N ILE A 177 4.35 4.37 -11.24
CA ILE A 177 3.18 5.24 -11.24
C ILE A 177 2.89 5.69 -12.67
N ASP A 178 1.64 5.58 -13.13
CA ASP A 178 1.18 6.32 -14.32
C ASP A 178 0.58 7.65 -13.86
N SER A 179 1.24 8.76 -14.19
CA SER A 179 0.85 10.10 -13.76
C SER A 179 -0.42 10.60 -14.46
N ARG A 180 -0.77 10.04 -15.63
CA ARG A 180 -2.01 10.35 -16.36
C ARG A 180 -3.20 9.69 -15.67
N LEU A 181 -3.02 8.44 -15.25
CA LEU A 181 -4.04 7.67 -14.52
C LEU A 181 -4.07 7.96 -13.01
N ASN A 182 -3.05 8.64 -12.47
CA ASN A 182 -2.87 8.88 -11.04
C ASN A 182 -2.94 7.57 -10.23
N SER A 183 -2.29 6.53 -10.73
CA SER A 183 -2.37 5.19 -10.14
C SER A 183 -1.02 4.48 -10.17
N ILE A 184 -0.86 3.51 -9.28
CA ILE A 184 0.27 2.58 -9.34
C ILE A 184 -0.12 1.48 -10.31
N ILE A 185 0.69 1.29 -11.35
CA ILE A 185 0.40 0.33 -12.41
C ILE A 185 1.23 -0.95 -12.27
N ALA A 186 2.38 -0.89 -11.59
CA ALA A 186 3.20 -2.07 -11.31
C ALA A 186 3.94 -1.91 -9.98
N VAL A 187 4.25 -3.03 -9.34
CA VAL A 187 5.07 -3.07 -8.13
C VAL A 187 5.88 -4.36 -8.08
N ASP A 188 7.10 -4.28 -7.54
CA ASP A 188 7.95 -5.41 -7.20
C ASP A 188 8.48 -5.24 -5.77
N LEU A 189 8.64 -6.34 -5.03
CA LEU A 189 9.15 -6.33 -3.67
C LEU A 189 10.57 -6.89 -3.57
N SER A 190 11.36 -6.33 -2.65
CA SER A 190 12.68 -6.85 -2.29
C SER A 190 12.99 -6.62 -0.80
N LEU A 191 13.97 -7.35 -0.26
CA LEU A 191 14.49 -7.10 1.10
C LEU A 191 15.72 -6.16 1.09
N GLY A 192 16.25 -5.85 -0.10
CA GLY A 192 17.46 -5.04 -0.29
C GLY A 192 17.20 -3.54 -0.40
N LEU A 193 18.25 -2.80 -0.77
CA LEU A 193 18.16 -1.40 -1.17
C LEU A 193 17.55 -1.27 -2.59
N PRO A 194 17.14 -0.06 -3.01
CA PRO A 194 16.85 0.21 -4.42
C PRO A 194 18.00 -0.28 -5.32
N SER A 195 17.67 -0.92 -6.44
CA SER A 195 18.65 -1.43 -7.39
C SER A 195 18.14 -1.36 -8.83
N VAL A 196 19.06 -1.24 -9.79
CA VAL A 196 18.73 -1.23 -11.23
C VAL A 196 17.95 -2.49 -11.67
N PRO A 197 18.32 -3.71 -11.24
CA PRO A 197 17.56 -4.91 -11.56
C PRO A 197 16.09 -4.85 -11.14
N LYS A 198 15.82 -4.24 -9.97
CA LYS A 198 14.45 -4.09 -9.46
C LYS A 198 13.63 -3.05 -10.22
N ILE A 199 14.30 -1.98 -10.68
CA ILE A 199 13.68 -1.00 -11.59
C ILE A 199 13.34 -1.67 -12.93
N ALA A 200 14.27 -2.41 -13.52
CA ALA A 200 14.04 -3.13 -14.78
C ALA A 200 12.89 -4.15 -14.65
N ALA A 201 12.86 -4.93 -13.55
CA ALA A 201 11.81 -5.90 -13.28
C ALA A 201 10.42 -5.26 -13.18
N VAL A 202 10.28 -4.11 -12.49
CA VAL A 202 8.99 -3.44 -12.38
C VAL A 202 8.54 -2.80 -13.70
N LEU A 203 9.49 -2.30 -14.51
CA LEU A 203 9.21 -1.75 -15.84
C LEU A 203 8.70 -2.84 -16.80
N ILE A 204 9.32 -4.02 -16.81
CA ILE A 204 8.81 -5.18 -17.59
C ILE A 204 7.36 -5.48 -17.24
N ARG A 205 7.01 -5.46 -15.94
CA ARG A 205 5.64 -5.69 -15.48
C ARG A 205 4.69 -4.58 -15.94
N ALA A 206 5.10 -3.31 -15.81
CA ALA A 206 4.30 -2.17 -16.27
C ALA A 206 4.01 -2.25 -17.77
N ILE A 207 5.03 -2.56 -18.58
CA ILE A 207 4.93 -2.79 -20.03
C ILE A 207 3.93 -3.91 -20.32
N GLY A 208 4.09 -5.07 -19.69
CA GLY A 208 3.21 -6.21 -19.92
C GLY A 208 1.75 -6.00 -19.48
N LEU A 209 1.47 -4.99 -18.65
CA LEU A 209 0.10 -4.61 -18.26
C LEU A 209 -0.52 -3.54 -19.18
N HIS A 210 0.30 -2.80 -19.92
CA HIS A 210 -0.13 -1.68 -20.79
C HIS A 210 0.03 -1.97 -22.28
N SER A 211 0.64 -3.08 -22.65
CA SER A 211 0.62 -3.58 -24.02
C SER A 211 -0.79 -4.07 -24.35
N ASP A 212 -1.67 -3.17 -24.76
CA ASP A 212 -2.79 -3.56 -25.61
C ASP A 212 -2.21 -4.12 -26.92
N GLU A 213 -2.78 -5.22 -27.44
CA GLU A 213 -2.25 -5.99 -28.57
C GLU A 213 -1.96 -5.18 -29.85
N ASN A 214 -2.48 -3.94 -29.94
CA ASN A 214 -2.41 -3.08 -31.11
C ASN A 214 -1.65 -1.76 -30.89
N VAL A 215 -1.12 -1.50 -29.70
CA VAL A 215 -0.40 -0.25 -29.40
C VAL A 215 1.01 -0.62 -28.93
N GLY A 216 2.02 -0.31 -29.75
CA GLY A 216 3.44 -0.48 -29.39
C GLY A 216 3.79 0.23 -28.07
N PHE A 217 5.03 0.03 -27.58
CA PHE A 217 5.47 0.71 -26.35
C PHE A 217 5.15 2.20 -26.47
N PRO A 218 4.28 2.74 -25.59
CA PRO A 218 3.83 4.11 -25.78
C PRO A 218 5.06 5.00 -25.67
N LYS A 219 5.25 5.92 -26.63
CA LYS A 219 6.32 6.91 -26.54
C LYS A 219 6.01 7.83 -25.37
N ILE A 220 6.59 7.51 -24.21
CA ILE A 220 6.29 8.17 -22.93
C ILE A 220 7.54 8.75 -22.32
N ALA A 221 7.36 9.74 -21.46
CA ALA A 221 8.41 10.17 -20.55
C ALA A 221 8.49 9.21 -19.34
N VAL A 222 9.68 8.70 -19.06
CA VAL A 222 9.93 7.80 -17.92
C VAL A 222 10.84 8.50 -16.90
N GLY A 223 10.29 8.82 -15.74
CA GLY A 223 11.02 9.34 -14.59
C GLY A 223 11.71 8.23 -13.81
N LEU A 224 13.04 8.24 -13.76
CA LEU A 224 13.83 7.22 -13.07
C LEU A 224 14.65 7.81 -11.91
N PRO A 225 14.56 7.24 -10.69
CA PRO A 225 15.36 7.69 -9.56
C PRO A 225 16.81 7.20 -9.74
N PHE A 226 17.76 8.12 -9.90
CA PHE A 226 19.17 7.83 -10.12
C PHE A 226 19.73 6.90 -9.03
N LEU A 227 20.40 5.83 -9.47
CA LEU A 227 21.12 4.90 -8.61
C LEU A 227 22.58 4.83 -9.05
N ASN A 228 23.50 4.84 -8.07
CA ASN A 228 24.92 4.61 -8.34
C ASN A 228 25.17 3.10 -8.54
N ASP A 229 24.82 2.61 -9.72
CA ASP A 229 24.88 1.21 -10.14
C ASP A 229 25.58 1.12 -11.51
N GLN A 230 26.44 0.12 -11.70
CA GLN A 230 27.24 -0.03 -12.93
C GLN A 230 26.37 -0.24 -14.18
N ARG A 231 25.14 -0.77 -14.01
CA ARG A 231 24.20 -1.01 -15.11
C ARG A 231 23.21 0.12 -15.32
N TRP A 232 23.35 1.24 -14.60
CA TRP A 232 22.44 2.38 -14.72
C TRP A 232 22.38 2.94 -16.15
N ALA A 233 23.55 3.14 -16.78
CA ALA A 233 23.63 3.63 -18.16
C ALA A 233 22.96 2.68 -19.16
N GLU A 234 23.08 1.36 -18.94
CA GLU A 234 22.46 0.33 -19.76
C GLU A 234 20.92 0.40 -19.67
N LEU A 235 20.37 0.58 -18.47
CA LEU A 235 18.95 0.77 -18.24
C LEU A 235 18.41 2.02 -18.95
N VAL A 236 19.05 3.18 -18.74
CA VAL A 236 18.64 4.45 -19.35
C VAL A 236 18.69 4.35 -20.88
N THR A 237 19.78 3.81 -21.42
CA THR A 237 19.95 3.64 -22.88
C THR A 237 18.91 2.69 -23.46
N SER A 238 18.58 1.61 -22.77
CA SER A 238 17.56 0.65 -23.22
C SER A 238 16.18 1.28 -23.31
N VAL A 239 15.77 2.05 -22.29
CA VAL A 239 14.48 2.77 -22.29
C VAL A 239 14.47 3.86 -23.37
N ALA A 240 15.57 4.59 -23.54
CA ALA A 240 15.69 5.63 -24.56
C ALA A 240 15.63 5.07 -25.99
N ALA A 241 16.30 3.95 -26.24
CA ALA A 241 16.31 3.26 -27.54
C ALA A 241 14.91 2.78 -27.96
N ALA A 242 13.99 2.60 -27.01
CA ALA A 242 12.59 2.30 -27.29
C ALA A 242 11.74 3.52 -27.69
N GLY A 243 12.38 4.68 -27.89
CA GLY A 243 11.71 5.92 -28.30
C GLY A 243 11.04 6.70 -27.14
N SER A 244 11.33 6.32 -25.89
CA SER A 244 10.88 7.05 -24.70
C SER A 244 11.92 8.06 -24.24
N SER A 245 11.49 9.20 -23.70
CA SER A 245 12.41 10.16 -23.07
C SER A 245 12.64 9.77 -21.61
N VAL A 246 13.88 9.68 -21.16
CA VAL A 246 14.20 9.37 -19.76
C VAL A 246 14.47 10.67 -19.00
N VAL A 247 13.81 10.85 -17.86
CA VAL A 247 14.08 11.94 -16.91
C VAL A 247 14.70 11.33 -15.66
N GLU A 248 16.01 11.48 -15.53
CA GLU A 248 16.71 11.07 -14.33
C GLU A 248 16.49 12.09 -13.21
N TYR A 249 16.22 11.63 -12.00
CA TYR A 249 16.09 12.50 -10.84
C TYR A 249 16.76 11.87 -9.62
N THR A 250 17.32 12.69 -8.73
CA THR A 250 17.96 12.20 -7.51
C THR A 250 17.04 12.45 -6.32
N PRO A 251 16.37 11.43 -5.77
CA PRO A 251 15.56 11.61 -4.58
C PRO A 251 16.47 12.02 -3.41
N GLY A 252 16.14 13.12 -2.72
CA GLY A 252 16.74 13.42 -1.43
C GLY A 252 16.44 12.32 -0.38
N ALA A 253 17.15 12.35 0.75
CA ALA A 253 17.02 11.35 1.82
C ALA A 253 15.58 11.15 2.36
N TYR A 254 14.72 12.15 2.19
CA TYR A 254 13.31 12.14 2.60
C TYR A 254 12.34 12.17 1.43
N GLU A 255 12.82 12.04 0.20
CA GLU A 255 12.03 12.23 -1.02
C GLU A 255 11.68 10.94 -1.75
N HIS A 256 12.24 9.81 -1.33
CA HIS A 256 11.70 8.51 -1.72
C HIS A 256 10.25 8.39 -1.30
N GLY A 257 9.45 7.70 -2.10
CA GLY A 257 8.07 7.33 -1.81
C GLY A 257 7.10 8.51 -1.85
N ARG A 258 7.52 9.71 -2.30
CA ARG A 258 6.66 10.89 -2.40
C ARG A 258 5.54 10.70 -3.43
N CYS A 259 5.80 10.01 -4.53
CA CYS A 259 4.77 9.73 -5.53
C CYS A 259 3.77 8.72 -4.98
N VAL A 260 4.27 7.64 -4.35
CA VAL A 260 3.41 6.64 -3.72
C VAL A 260 2.59 7.25 -2.57
N GLU A 261 3.19 8.08 -1.73
CA GLU A 261 2.52 8.76 -0.63
C GLU A 261 1.49 9.78 -1.13
N ALA A 262 1.75 10.51 -2.21
CA ALA A 262 0.77 11.42 -2.79
C ALA A 262 -0.51 10.68 -3.21
N LEU A 263 -0.37 9.50 -3.81
CA LEU A 263 -1.49 8.70 -4.30
C LEU A 263 -2.19 7.90 -3.19
N LEU A 264 -1.41 7.30 -2.28
CA LEU A 264 -1.92 6.32 -1.31
C LEU A 264 -1.88 6.82 0.14
N GLY A 265 -1.24 7.95 0.40
CA GLY A 265 -0.97 8.46 1.75
C GLY A 265 -0.03 7.56 2.53
N LEU A 266 0.25 7.92 3.78
CA LEU A 266 1.11 7.09 4.65
C LEU A 266 0.47 5.75 5.06
N ARG A 267 -0.84 5.58 4.84
CA ARG A 267 -1.55 4.34 5.12
C ARG A 267 -2.67 4.13 4.10
N HIS A 268 -2.65 2.96 3.46
CA HIS A 268 -3.63 2.57 2.46
C HIS A 268 -4.05 1.12 2.68
N GLU A 269 -5.36 0.88 2.72
CA GLU A 269 -5.93 -0.46 2.92
C GLU A 269 -5.26 -1.24 4.08
N GLY A 270 -5.02 -0.56 5.19
CA GLY A 270 -4.39 -1.14 6.38
C GLY A 270 -2.86 -1.31 6.31
N ILE A 271 -2.22 -1.15 5.16
CA ILE A 271 -0.76 -1.16 4.98
C ILE A 271 -0.22 0.24 5.26
N ARG A 272 0.80 0.35 6.11
CA ARG A 272 1.52 1.62 6.30
C ARG A 272 2.72 1.69 5.37
N LEU A 273 2.94 2.85 4.79
CA LEU A 273 4.11 3.19 3.99
C LEU A 273 5.16 3.89 4.86
N ARG A 274 6.44 3.60 4.60
CA ARG A 274 7.57 4.09 5.39
C ARG A 274 8.67 4.61 4.46
N PRO A 275 8.45 5.74 3.76
CA PRO A 275 9.40 6.22 2.76
C PRO A 275 10.79 6.53 3.34
N ARG A 276 10.84 7.00 4.60
CA ARG A 276 12.08 7.28 5.34
C ARG A 276 12.96 6.05 5.63
N LEU A 277 12.48 4.83 5.36
CA LEU A 277 13.24 3.59 5.56
C LEU A 277 13.87 3.05 4.26
N VAL A 278 13.63 3.71 3.11
CA VAL A 278 14.08 3.24 1.78
C VAL A 278 15.58 3.11 1.64
N LEU A 279 16.36 4.00 2.26
CA LEU A 279 17.82 3.92 2.32
C LEU A 279 18.33 3.41 3.66
N ALA A 280 17.44 3.09 4.60
CA ALA A 280 17.85 2.60 5.90
C ALA A 280 18.42 1.17 5.78
N PRO A 281 19.43 0.79 6.58
CA PRO A 281 20.00 -0.55 6.56
C PRO A 281 18.96 -1.61 6.97
N PRO A 282 19.15 -2.89 6.58
CA PRO A 282 18.21 -3.96 6.87
C PRO A 282 17.83 -4.10 8.35
N THR A 283 18.76 -3.83 9.27
CA THR A 283 18.53 -3.85 10.72
C THR A 283 17.45 -2.87 11.17
N ARG A 284 17.33 -1.70 10.53
CA ARG A 284 16.28 -0.72 10.81
C ARG A 284 14.94 -1.07 10.16
N ARG A 285 14.92 -2.08 9.28
CA ARG A 285 13.70 -2.60 8.64
C ARG A 285 13.14 -3.83 9.34
N VAL A 286 13.82 -4.35 10.36
CA VAL A 286 13.32 -5.48 11.15
C VAL A 286 11.93 -5.17 11.69
N SER A 287 11.00 -6.09 11.45
CA SER A 287 9.65 -6.04 11.98
C SER A 287 9.68 -6.43 13.46
N PRO A 288 8.96 -5.71 14.34
CA PRO A 288 8.94 -6.04 15.76
C PRO A 288 8.36 -7.46 15.97
N ALA A 289 8.98 -8.23 16.88
CA ALA A 289 8.58 -9.62 17.17
C ALA A 289 7.12 -9.74 17.64
N ASN A 290 6.60 -8.71 18.30
CA ASN A 290 5.20 -8.63 18.78
C ASN A 290 4.27 -7.93 17.76
N GLY A 291 4.64 -7.97 16.48
CA GLY A 291 3.79 -7.44 15.41
C GLY A 291 2.48 -8.20 15.32
N MET A 292 1.40 -7.48 15.03
CA MET A 292 0.06 -8.04 14.82
C MET A 292 -0.07 -9.01 13.64
N PHE A 293 0.93 -9.07 12.76
CA PHE A 293 0.90 -9.83 11.52
C PHE A 293 1.96 -10.91 11.55
N ASN A 294 1.57 -12.13 11.15
CA ASN A 294 2.55 -13.19 10.93
C ASN A 294 3.39 -12.83 9.72
N ALA A 295 4.68 -13.13 9.78
CA ALA A 295 5.57 -12.96 8.64
C ALA A 295 5.10 -13.88 7.50
N VAL A 296 5.03 -13.32 6.29
CA VAL A 296 4.64 -14.04 5.07
C VAL A 296 5.83 -14.18 4.12
N SER A 297 5.71 -15.01 3.08
CA SER A 297 6.71 -15.01 2.02
C SER A 297 6.70 -13.68 1.23
N LEU A 298 7.81 -13.36 0.56
CA LEU A 298 7.90 -12.15 -0.27
C LEU A 298 6.85 -12.16 -1.40
N VAL A 299 6.60 -13.33 -1.99
CA VAL A 299 5.59 -13.54 -3.04
C VAL A 299 4.17 -13.29 -2.53
N GLU A 300 3.85 -13.76 -1.32
CA GLU A 300 2.54 -13.51 -0.70
C GLU A 300 2.36 -12.04 -0.35
N ALA A 301 3.40 -11.37 0.16
CA ALA A 301 3.38 -9.94 0.44
C ALA A 301 3.15 -9.13 -0.84
N GLU A 302 3.80 -9.49 -1.95
CA GLU A 302 3.62 -8.83 -3.25
C GLU A 302 2.18 -8.99 -3.75
N ARG A 303 1.64 -10.22 -3.72
CA ARG A 303 0.24 -10.49 -4.09
C ARG A 303 -0.75 -9.69 -3.24
N LEU A 304 -0.52 -9.63 -1.93
CA LEU A 304 -1.34 -8.85 -1.02
C LEU A 304 -1.28 -7.35 -1.35
N LEU A 305 -0.08 -6.83 -1.61
CA LEU A 305 0.13 -5.43 -1.95
C LEU A 305 -0.59 -5.06 -3.24
N ARG A 306 -0.43 -5.87 -4.30
CA ARG A 306 -1.09 -5.67 -5.60
C ARG A 306 -2.60 -5.63 -5.48
N LYS A 307 -3.19 -6.63 -4.79
CA LYS A 307 -4.62 -6.67 -4.53
C LYS A 307 -5.12 -5.42 -3.81
N ARG A 308 -4.41 -4.97 -2.77
CA ARG A 308 -4.82 -3.81 -1.97
C ARG A 308 -4.62 -2.49 -2.70
N PHE A 309 -3.66 -2.41 -3.61
CA PHE A 309 -3.40 -1.22 -4.42
C PHE A 309 -4.23 -1.17 -5.70
N GLY A 310 -5.07 -2.19 -5.95
CA GLY A 310 -5.88 -2.29 -7.17
C GLY A 310 -5.04 -2.52 -8.44
N ILE A 311 -3.84 -3.09 -8.30
CA ILE A 311 -2.95 -3.38 -9.42
C ILE A 311 -3.43 -4.66 -10.11
N SER A 312 -3.71 -4.59 -11.42
CA SER A 312 -4.20 -5.73 -12.19
C SER A 312 -3.24 -6.92 -12.13
N ASP A 313 -3.80 -8.11 -11.88
CA ASP A 313 -3.08 -9.40 -11.92
C ASP A 313 -3.04 -10.02 -13.31
N LYS A 314 -3.90 -9.58 -14.23
CA LYS A 314 -3.96 -10.14 -15.57
C LYS A 314 -2.73 -9.67 -16.34
N PRO A 315 -1.79 -10.56 -16.74
CA PRO A 315 -0.85 -10.17 -17.78
C PRO A 315 -1.69 -9.67 -18.96
N GLY A 316 -1.25 -8.58 -19.61
CA GLY A 316 -1.79 -8.21 -20.91
C GLY A 316 -1.82 -9.47 -21.78
N SER A 317 -2.88 -9.62 -22.56
CA SER A 317 -3.01 -10.77 -23.45
C SER A 317 -1.69 -10.96 -24.21
N LYS A 318 -1.30 -12.24 -24.40
CA LYS A 318 0.03 -12.60 -24.93
C LYS A 318 0.38 -11.64 -26.05
N LEU A 319 1.43 -10.83 -25.86
CA LEU A 319 2.00 -9.97 -26.89
C LEU A 319 2.00 -10.77 -28.19
N SER A 320 1.16 -10.35 -29.14
CA SER A 320 1.06 -11.04 -30.42
C SER A 320 2.47 -11.05 -31.03
N GLU A 321 2.85 -12.10 -31.76
CA GLU A 321 4.17 -12.18 -32.42
C GLU A 321 4.39 -11.05 -33.44
N GLN A 322 3.40 -10.16 -33.63
CA GLN A 322 3.48 -8.95 -34.44
C GLN A 322 3.85 -7.68 -33.64
N SER A 323 4.16 -7.78 -32.35
CA SER A 323 4.63 -6.60 -31.60
C SER A 323 5.91 -6.01 -32.21
N ASP A 324 5.95 -4.68 -32.27
CA ASP A 324 7.05 -3.87 -32.79
C ASP A 324 8.41 -4.38 -32.30
N GLY A 325 9.36 -4.66 -33.21
CA GLY A 325 10.67 -5.21 -32.89
C GLY A 325 11.43 -4.40 -31.83
N VAL A 326 11.13 -3.10 -31.74
CA VAL A 326 11.65 -2.19 -30.72
C VAL A 326 11.20 -2.60 -29.31
N LEU A 327 9.93 -2.95 -29.11
CA LEU A 327 9.40 -3.38 -27.82
C LEU A 327 9.99 -4.73 -27.38
N HIS A 328 10.16 -5.67 -28.32
CA HIS A 328 10.83 -6.94 -28.04
C HIS A 328 12.28 -6.74 -27.60
N ALA A 329 13.02 -5.86 -28.28
CA ALA A 329 14.40 -5.52 -27.92
C ALA A 329 14.48 -4.88 -26.54
N LEU A 330 13.59 -3.92 -26.23
CA LEU A 330 13.50 -3.32 -24.89
C LEU A 330 13.26 -4.39 -23.81
N LEU A 331 12.25 -5.25 -24.01
CA LEU A 331 11.93 -6.30 -23.04
C LEU A 331 13.06 -7.31 -22.87
N ALA A 332 13.80 -7.64 -23.94
CA ALA A 332 14.96 -8.50 -23.86
C ALA A 332 16.07 -7.86 -23.01
N ASN A 333 16.42 -6.61 -23.28
CA ASN A 333 17.43 -5.88 -22.51
C ASN A 333 17.03 -5.71 -21.05
N LEU A 334 15.79 -5.29 -20.77
CA LEU A 334 15.32 -5.17 -19.38
C LEU A 334 15.36 -6.50 -18.64
N ARG A 335 15.03 -7.62 -19.30
CA ARG A 335 15.13 -8.96 -18.70
C ARG A 335 16.57 -9.33 -18.37
N GLU A 336 17.50 -8.97 -19.23
CA GLU A 336 18.92 -9.16 -18.95
C GLU A 336 19.41 -8.27 -17.80
N ILE A 337 18.91 -7.04 -17.73
CA ILE A 337 19.16 -6.13 -16.59
C ILE A 337 18.63 -6.72 -15.28
N ALA A 338 17.42 -7.28 -15.31
CA ALA A 338 16.74 -7.81 -14.13
C ALA A 338 17.33 -9.11 -13.55
N LYS A 339 18.20 -9.83 -14.30
CA LYS A 339 18.82 -11.09 -13.85
C LYS A 339 20.02 -10.91 -12.92
N HIS A 340 20.71 -9.77 -13.01
CA HIS A 340 21.88 -9.48 -12.19
C HIS A 340 21.49 -8.66 -10.94
#